data_AF-A0A388RW97-F1
#
_entry.id   AF-A0A388RW97-F1
#
_cell.length_a   1.000
_cell.length_b   1.000
_cell.length_c   1.000
_cell.angle_alpha   90.00
_cell.angle_beta   90.00
_cell.angle_gamma   90.00
#
_symmetry.space_group_name_H-M   'P 1'
#
loop_
_entity.id
_entity.type
_entity.pdbx_description
1 polymer ?
#
loop_
_entity_poly.entity_id
_entity_poly.type
_entity_poly.pdbx_seq_one_letter_code
_entity_poly.pdbx_strand_id
1 'polypeptide(L)'
;MSKIVSTLKKLYDVIDGFVLIMLAAIGIALLASEVGSSKGPLHLGVVTSLGVALVFFLHGAALSRDQLVAGARNWQLHVFVQAFTYVVFPMIGLLLFLSLRNALPADLLLGVFFLCALPSTVSSSVAMTSMARGNVPGAIFNATISGLIGMAVTPVLMGLVISASGAAMPLGKALTGVALQLLLPFALGQLLRPLIGGWLARRKQITNKFDRGVIVLIVYSSFCDATAAGLWHQYRWQTIAAVMALAAVLLFVVLGATTVVARRLGFPVEDEIPAVFCGSKKSLANGIPMAKILFVGHPALGLLVLPLLVYHQLQLIVCSVMASRYAMRESVQRQDPRARA
;
A
#
# COMPACT_ATOMS: atom_id res chain seq x y z
N MET A 1 -11.49 -34.95 7.75
CA MET A 1 -10.11 -34.41 7.69
C MET A 1 -9.61 -34.11 6.28
N SER A 2 -9.75 -35.01 5.29
CA SER A 2 -9.24 -34.80 3.91
C SER A 2 -9.76 -33.53 3.19
N LYS A 3 -11.07 -33.22 3.27
CA LYS A 3 -11.64 -31.99 2.67
C LYS A 3 -11.07 -30.71 3.28
N ILE A 4 -10.97 -30.64 4.61
CA ILE A 4 -10.41 -29.47 5.33
C ILE A 4 -8.94 -29.27 4.97
N VAL A 5 -8.15 -30.35 4.92
CA VAL A 5 -6.74 -30.29 4.51
C VAL A 5 -6.60 -29.89 3.04
N SER A 6 -7.49 -30.35 2.16
CA SER A 6 -7.49 -29.93 0.74
C SER A 6 -7.89 -28.47 0.54
N THR A 7 -8.83 -27.97 1.34
CA THR A 7 -9.26 -26.57 1.34
C THR A 7 -8.18 -25.68 1.94
N LEU A 8 -7.53 -26.10 3.03
CA LEU A 8 -6.38 -25.41 3.62
C LEU A 8 -5.17 -25.40 2.69
N LYS A 9 -4.92 -26.49 1.95
CA LYS A 9 -3.84 -26.55 0.96
C LYS A 9 -4.13 -25.66 -0.25
N LYS A 10 -5.37 -25.64 -0.75
CA LYS A 10 -5.80 -24.66 -1.77
C LYS A 10 -5.72 -23.23 -1.26
N LEU A 11 -6.04 -22.98 0.01
CA LEU A 11 -5.94 -21.66 0.62
C LEU A 11 -4.47 -21.25 0.82
N TYR A 12 -3.61 -22.19 1.21
CA TYR A 12 -2.15 -22.02 1.34
C TYR A 12 -1.48 -21.77 -0.02
N ASP A 13 -1.90 -22.47 -1.08
CA ASP A 13 -1.41 -22.25 -2.44
C ASP A 13 -1.88 -20.89 -3.03
N VAL A 14 -2.97 -20.32 -2.49
CA VAL A 14 -3.54 -19.01 -2.90
C VAL A 14 -3.00 -17.85 -2.06
N ILE A 15 -2.56 -18.10 -0.82
CA ILE A 15 -1.99 -17.09 0.08
C ILE A 15 -0.46 -17.11 -0.04
N ASP A 16 0.11 -16.07 -0.66
CA ASP A 16 1.56 -15.85 -0.74
C ASP A 16 2.19 -15.98 0.66
N GLY A 17 3.31 -16.70 0.79
CA GLY A 17 4.02 -16.86 2.07
C GLY A 17 4.33 -15.53 2.78
N PHE A 18 4.43 -14.44 2.03
CA PHE A 18 4.51 -13.09 2.58
C PHE A 18 3.29 -12.70 3.43
N VAL A 19 2.07 -13.03 3.00
CA VAL A 19 0.84 -12.77 3.77
C VAL A 19 0.82 -13.59 5.06
N LEU A 20 1.26 -14.85 5.02
CA LEU A 20 1.35 -15.69 6.22
C LEU A 20 2.34 -15.14 7.23
N ILE A 21 3.53 -14.71 6.78
CA ILE A 21 4.52 -14.07 7.65
C ILE A 21 3.96 -12.78 8.25
N MET A 22 3.22 -11.99 7.47
CA MET A 22 2.57 -10.76 7.96
C MET A 22 1.53 -11.05 9.04
N LEU A 23 0.64 -12.02 8.82
CA LEU A 23 -0.37 -12.43 9.78
C LEU A 23 0.25 -13.00 11.05
N ALA A 24 1.33 -13.78 10.93
CA ALA A 24 2.09 -14.28 12.06
C ALA A 24 2.72 -13.15 12.87
N ALA A 25 3.33 -12.16 12.20
CA ALA A 25 3.91 -10.99 12.85
C ALA A 25 2.83 -10.19 13.60
N ILE A 26 1.64 -10.01 13.02
CA ILE A 26 0.49 -9.38 13.70
C ILE A 26 0.09 -10.19 14.94
N GLY A 27 -0.05 -11.51 14.81
CA GLY A 27 -0.38 -12.39 15.93
C GLY A 27 0.62 -12.29 17.10
N ILE A 28 1.92 -12.26 16.78
CA ILE A 28 2.98 -12.07 17.78
C ILE A 28 2.89 -10.67 18.41
N ALA A 29 2.65 -9.63 17.61
CA ALA A 29 2.54 -8.25 18.11
C ALA A 29 1.38 -8.06 19.11
N LEU A 30 0.27 -8.79 18.90
CA LEU A 30 -0.89 -8.77 19.79
C LEU A 30 -0.61 -9.48 21.14
N LEU A 31 0.27 -10.49 21.15
CA LEU A 31 0.59 -11.28 22.34
C LEU A 31 1.79 -10.72 23.13
N ALA A 32 2.78 -10.17 22.43
CA ALA A 32 4.07 -9.74 22.98
C ALA A 32 4.45 -8.33 22.48
N SER A 33 3.59 -7.35 22.74
CA SER A 33 3.75 -5.98 22.22
C SER A 33 4.98 -5.24 22.74
N GLU A 34 5.46 -5.56 23.95
CA GLU A 34 6.58 -4.86 24.60
C GLU A 34 7.89 -4.98 23.81
N VAL A 35 8.19 -6.18 23.28
CA VAL A 35 9.44 -6.49 22.57
C VAL A 35 9.55 -5.70 21.27
N GLY A 36 8.44 -5.54 20.54
CA GLY A 36 8.40 -4.89 19.23
C GLY A 36 7.97 -3.42 19.22
N SER A 37 7.66 -2.84 20.39
CA SER A 37 7.29 -1.43 20.47
C SER A 37 8.44 -0.53 20.01
N SER A 38 8.13 0.65 19.48
CA SER A 38 9.13 1.60 18.95
C SER A 38 10.16 2.01 20.01
N LYS A 39 9.77 2.01 21.28
CA LYS A 39 10.62 2.29 22.45
C LYS A 39 11.02 1.03 23.25
N GLY A 40 10.70 -0.15 22.73
CA GLY A 40 11.01 -1.43 23.35
C GLY A 40 12.50 -1.77 23.26
N PRO A 41 12.92 -2.93 23.80
CA PRO A 41 14.33 -3.33 23.90
C PRO A 41 15.01 -3.47 22.54
N LEU A 42 14.25 -3.76 21.48
CA LEU A 42 14.77 -3.85 20.11
C LEU A 42 14.88 -2.49 19.39
N HIS A 43 14.45 -1.39 20.02
CA HIS A 43 14.44 -0.05 19.46
C HIS A 43 13.87 0.00 18.02
N LEU A 44 12.77 -0.73 17.79
CA LEU A 44 12.23 -0.91 16.44
C LEU A 44 11.81 0.40 15.77
N GLY A 45 11.61 1.49 16.52
CA GLY A 45 11.42 2.82 15.93
C GLY A 45 12.61 3.26 15.07
N VAL A 46 13.84 3.09 15.57
CA VAL A 46 15.07 3.45 14.83
C VAL A 46 15.32 2.44 13.72
N VAL A 47 15.20 1.14 14.01
CA VAL A 47 15.44 0.07 13.03
C VAL A 47 14.48 0.19 11.85
N THR A 48 13.19 0.42 12.09
CA THR A 48 12.22 0.62 11.01
C THR A 48 12.47 1.91 10.26
N SER A 49 12.87 3.01 10.92
CA SER A 49 13.21 4.26 10.24
C SER A 49 14.42 4.11 9.29
N LEU A 50 15.49 3.47 9.75
CA LEU A 50 16.67 3.16 8.92
C LEU A 50 16.33 2.19 7.80
N GLY A 51 15.54 1.16 8.10
CA GLY A 51 15.03 0.20 7.12
C GLY A 51 14.24 0.89 6.01
N VAL A 52 13.36 1.83 6.36
CA VAL A 52 12.59 2.64 5.41
C VAL A 52 13.53 3.47 4.54
N ALA A 53 14.46 4.21 5.12
CA ALA A 53 15.41 5.02 4.36
C ALA A 53 16.21 4.15 3.38
N LEU A 54 16.67 2.98 3.81
CA LEU A 54 17.39 2.03 2.96
C LEU A 54 16.49 1.45 1.86
N VAL A 55 15.23 1.10 2.16
CA VAL A 55 14.27 0.62 1.14
C VAL A 55 14.02 1.68 0.08
N PHE A 56 13.80 2.95 0.47
CA PHE A 56 13.62 4.03 -0.48
C PHE A 56 14.88 4.32 -1.29
N PHE A 57 16.06 4.23 -0.69
CA PHE A 57 17.33 4.27 -1.39
C PHE A 57 17.45 3.15 -2.42
N LEU A 58 17.14 1.91 -2.06
CA LEU A 58 17.16 0.77 -2.97
C LEU A 58 16.12 0.91 -4.09
N HIS A 59 14.93 1.45 -3.81
CA HIS A 59 13.93 1.79 -4.83
C HIS A 59 14.48 2.82 -5.81
N GLY A 60 15.12 3.87 -5.30
CA GLY A 60 15.82 4.86 -6.13
C GLY A 60 16.89 4.20 -7.00
N ALA A 61 17.77 3.40 -6.43
CA ALA A 61 18.86 2.76 -7.16
C ALA A 61 18.40 1.70 -8.18
N ALA A 62 17.30 1.00 -7.90
CA ALA A 62 16.77 -0.07 -8.76
C ALA A 62 15.97 0.48 -9.96
N LEU A 63 15.42 1.68 -9.85
CA LEU A 63 14.53 2.25 -10.85
C LEU A 63 15.29 2.69 -12.11
N SER A 64 15.12 1.95 -13.21
CA SER A 64 15.78 2.29 -14.47
C SER A 64 15.07 3.35 -15.29
N ARG A 65 15.87 4.25 -15.87
CA ARG A 65 15.39 5.25 -16.84
C ARG A 65 14.69 4.57 -18.01
N ASP A 66 15.22 3.46 -18.51
CA ASP A 66 14.63 2.73 -19.62
C ASP A 66 13.27 2.13 -19.27
N GLN A 67 13.08 1.61 -18.04
CA GLN A 67 11.77 1.12 -17.59
C GLN A 67 10.77 2.27 -17.41
N LEU A 68 11.23 3.43 -16.94
CA LEU A 68 10.39 4.62 -16.85
C LEU A 68 9.96 5.10 -18.23
N VAL A 69 10.90 5.21 -19.18
CA VAL A 69 10.61 5.66 -20.55
C VAL A 69 9.73 4.67 -21.30
N ALA A 70 9.98 3.37 -21.14
CA ALA A 70 9.13 2.32 -21.72
C ALA A 70 7.71 2.36 -21.14
N GLY A 71 7.57 2.59 -19.83
CA GLY A 71 6.28 2.73 -19.17
C GLY A 71 5.53 3.99 -19.59
N ALA A 72 6.24 5.12 -19.74
CA ALA A 72 5.69 6.47 -19.96
C ALA A 72 4.85 6.65 -21.23
N ARG A 73 4.95 5.72 -22.19
CA ARG A 73 4.21 5.80 -23.46
C ARG A 73 2.71 5.65 -23.30
N ASN A 74 2.24 4.99 -22.23
CA ASN A 74 0.83 4.75 -21.99
C ASN A 74 0.20 5.83 -21.09
N TRP A 75 0.13 7.05 -21.62
CA TRP A 75 -0.35 8.21 -20.86
C TRP A 75 -1.79 8.04 -20.33
N GLN A 76 -2.66 7.32 -21.05
CA GLN A 76 -4.04 7.06 -20.64
C GLN A 76 -4.07 6.23 -19.35
N LEU A 77 -3.27 5.17 -19.29
CA LEU A 77 -3.09 4.37 -18.08
C LEU A 77 -2.54 5.21 -16.92
N HIS A 78 -1.61 6.13 -17.20
CA HIS A 78 -1.04 6.98 -16.16
C HIS A 78 -2.04 7.95 -15.56
N VAL A 79 -2.72 8.71 -16.42
CA VAL A 79 -3.77 9.64 -15.98
C VAL A 79 -4.85 8.89 -15.20
N PHE A 80 -5.27 7.71 -15.68
CA PHE A 80 -6.24 6.87 -15.00
C PHE A 80 -5.80 6.53 -13.57
N VAL A 81 -4.60 5.96 -13.40
CA VAL A 81 -4.12 5.51 -12.09
C VAL A 81 -3.92 6.69 -11.14
N GLN A 82 -3.32 7.79 -11.61
CA GLN A 82 -3.09 8.97 -10.78
C GLN A 82 -4.40 9.66 -10.39
N ALA A 83 -5.38 9.75 -11.30
CA ALA A 83 -6.69 10.32 -11.02
C ALA A 83 -7.44 9.47 -9.98
N PHE A 84 -7.43 8.14 -10.11
CA PHE A 84 -8.01 7.30 -9.06
C PHE A 84 -7.30 7.51 -7.72
N THR A 85 -5.96 7.54 -7.72
CA THR A 85 -5.17 7.62 -6.48
C THR A 85 -5.33 8.95 -5.75
N TYR A 86 -5.31 10.09 -6.45
CA TYR A 86 -5.25 11.43 -5.86
C TYR A 86 -6.51 12.28 -6.03
N VAL A 87 -7.50 11.80 -6.78
CA VAL A 87 -8.79 12.48 -6.92
C VAL A 87 -9.90 11.60 -6.38
N VAL A 88 -10.13 10.43 -6.99
CA VAL A 88 -11.28 9.58 -6.64
C VAL A 88 -11.19 9.07 -5.21
N PHE A 89 -10.04 8.52 -4.79
CA PHE A 89 -9.86 8.06 -3.43
C PHE A 89 -10.05 9.18 -2.39
N PRO A 90 -9.34 10.32 -2.47
CA PRO A 90 -9.55 11.44 -1.54
C PRO A 90 -10.98 11.96 -1.55
N MET A 91 -11.68 11.98 -2.69
CA MET A 91 -13.10 12.35 -2.74
C MET A 91 -13.99 11.36 -1.97
N ILE A 92 -13.76 10.04 -2.13
CA ILE A 92 -14.45 9.02 -1.34
C ILE A 92 -14.13 9.20 0.15
N GLY A 93 -12.86 9.41 0.49
CA GLY A 93 -12.42 9.65 1.86
C GLY A 93 -13.09 10.87 2.48
N LEU A 94 -13.19 11.98 1.74
CA LEU A 94 -13.85 13.21 2.19
C LEU A 94 -15.36 12.99 2.36
N LEU A 95 -15.99 12.28 1.43
CA LEU A 95 -17.40 11.91 1.53
C LEU A 95 -17.66 11.08 2.80
N LEU A 96 -16.82 10.07 3.06
CA LEU A 96 -16.90 9.25 4.28
C LEU A 96 -16.66 10.09 5.53
N PHE A 97 -15.65 10.96 5.52
CA PHE A 97 -15.34 11.86 6.63
C PHE A 97 -16.54 12.74 6.99
N LEU A 98 -17.16 13.40 6.00
CA LEU A 98 -18.30 14.29 6.23
C LEU A 98 -19.58 13.54 6.60
N SER A 99 -19.85 12.39 5.96
CA SER A 99 -21.08 11.63 6.16
C SER A 99 -21.11 10.90 7.51
N LEU A 100 -19.94 10.50 8.02
CA LEU A 100 -19.83 9.67 9.23
C LEU A 100 -19.33 10.43 10.46
N ARG A 101 -19.10 11.76 10.36
CA ARG A 101 -18.58 12.61 11.45
C ARG A 101 -19.37 12.56 12.76
N ASN A 102 -20.68 12.26 12.68
CA ASN A 102 -21.56 12.15 13.85
C ASN A 102 -21.65 10.71 14.40
N ALA A 103 -21.15 9.72 13.65
CA ALA A 103 -21.31 8.30 13.96
C ALA A 103 -19.99 7.65 14.42
N LEU A 104 -18.83 8.17 14.00
CA LEU A 104 -17.52 7.60 14.26
C LEU A 104 -16.55 8.62 14.85
N PRO A 105 -15.53 8.17 15.62
CA PRO A 105 -14.51 9.06 16.15
C PRO A 105 -13.76 9.82 15.05
N ALA A 106 -13.45 11.09 15.30
CA ALA A 106 -12.75 11.96 14.35
C ALA A 106 -11.40 11.37 13.92
N ASP A 107 -10.63 10.80 14.85
CA ASP A 107 -9.34 10.17 14.58
C ASP A 107 -9.46 8.96 13.64
N LEU A 108 -10.54 8.20 13.75
CA LEU A 108 -10.80 7.10 12.82
C LEU A 108 -11.08 7.63 11.42
N LEU A 109 -11.94 8.64 11.30
CA LEU A 109 -12.27 9.24 10.01
C LEU A 109 -11.06 9.90 9.36
N LEU A 110 -10.20 10.52 10.17
CA LEU A 110 -8.93 11.06 9.72
C LEU A 110 -7.99 9.95 9.23
N GLY A 111 -7.97 8.80 9.90
CA GLY A 111 -7.24 7.61 9.45
C GLY A 111 -7.77 7.01 8.14
N VAL A 112 -9.09 7.02 7.94
CA VAL A 112 -9.72 6.59 6.69
C VAL A 112 -9.39 7.56 5.55
N PHE A 113 -9.44 8.88 5.81
CA PHE A 113 -9.02 9.88 4.84
C PHE A 113 -7.53 9.76 4.52
N PHE A 114 -6.69 9.55 5.53
CA PHE A 114 -5.26 9.31 5.36
C PHE A 114 -5.00 8.12 4.43
N LEU A 115 -5.64 6.98 4.68
CA LEU A 115 -5.61 5.82 3.76
C LEU A 115 -5.98 6.23 2.32
N CYS A 116 -7.01 7.05 2.15
CA CYS A 116 -7.44 7.52 0.83
C CYS A 116 -6.42 8.47 0.17
N ALA A 117 -5.72 9.30 0.94
CA ALA A 117 -4.71 10.23 0.44
C ALA A 117 -3.39 9.56 0.03
N LEU A 118 -3.16 8.31 0.44
CA LEU A 118 -1.89 7.62 0.21
C LEU A 118 -1.61 7.24 -1.25
N PRO A 119 -0.32 7.14 -1.63
CA PRO A 119 0.10 6.64 -2.93
C PRO A 119 -0.15 5.14 -3.11
N SER A 120 -0.04 4.70 -4.36
CA SER A 120 -0.09 3.29 -4.78
C SER A 120 1.15 2.49 -4.37
N THR A 121 1.03 1.16 -4.39
CA THR A 121 2.10 0.20 -4.04
C THR A 121 2.96 -0.18 -5.23
N VAL A 122 4.28 -0.17 -5.09
CA VAL A 122 5.20 -0.71 -6.11
C VAL A 122 5.25 -2.23 -6.05
N SER A 123 5.71 -2.79 -4.93
CA SER A 123 6.03 -4.22 -4.78
C SER A 123 4.84 -5.15 -5.11
N SER A 124 3.68 -4.95 -4.46
CA SER A 124 2.51 -5.81 -4.66
C SER A 124 1.78 -5.58 -5.99
N SER A 125 1.66 -4.34 -6.47
CA SER A 125 1.03 -4.07 -7.78
C SER A 125 1.83 -4.66 -8.92
N VAL A 126 3.17 -4.53 -8.89
CA VAL A 126 4.06 -5.09 -9.91
C VAL A 126 4.04 -6.62 -9.87
N ALA A 127 4.12 -7.22 -8.68
CA ALA A 127 4.05 -8.68 -8.53
C ALA A 127 2.72 -9.25 -9.04
N MET A 128 1.58 -8.65 -8.67
CA MET A 128 0.26 -9.10 -9.09
C MET A 128 0.02 -8.84 -10.57
N THR A 129 0.50 -7.72 -11.13
CA THR A 129 0.44 -7.47 -12.57
C THR A 129 1.26 -8.51 -13.34
N SER A 130 2.45 -8.85 -12.85
CA SER A 130 3.27 -9.90 -13.45
C SER A 130 2.59 -11.27 -13.38
N MET A 131 2.01 -11.63 -12.23
CA MET A 131 1.27 -12.88 -12.05
C MET A 131 0.07 -12.95 -12.98
N ALA A 132 -0.66 -11.84 -13.11
CA ALA A 132 -1.81 -11.68 -13.99
C ALA A 132 -1.44 -11.53 -15.47
N ARG A 133 -0.15 -11.51 -15.84
CA ARG A 133 0.33 -11.29 -17.22
C ARG A 133 -0.18 -9.98 -17.82
N GLY A 134 -0.10 -8.90 -17.06
CA GLY A 134 -0.41 -7.54 -17.51
C GLY A 134 0.84 -6.76 -17.92
N ASN A 135 0.64 -5.48 -18.24
CA ASN A 135 1.68 -4.53 -18.58
C ASN A 135 2.52 -4.15 -17.33
N VAL A 136 3.55 -4.95 -17.07
CA VAL A 136 4.48 -4.77 -15.94
C VAL A 136 5.23 -3.42 -15.99
N PRO A 137 5.78 -2.96 -17.14
CA PRO A 137 6.38 -1.63 -17.24
C PRO A 137 5.42 -0.51 -16.82
N GLY A 138 4.16 -0.58 -17.27
CA GLY A 138 3.11 0.37 -16.89
C GLY A 138 2.82 0.36 -15.38
N ALA A 139 2.80 -0.82 -14.75
CA ALA A 139 2.66 -0.93 -13.29
C ALA A 139 3.84 -0.31 -12.53
N ILE A 140 5.08 -0.58 -12.96
CA ILE A 140 6.29 -0.04 -12.35
C ILE A 140 6.27 1.49 -12.41
N PHE A 141 6.02 2.06 -13.60
CA PHE A 141 5.96 3.50 -13.78
C PHE A 141 4.89 4.12 -12.88
N ASN A 142 3.65 3.62 -12.95
CA ASN A 142 2.51 4.17 -12.22
C ASN A 142 2.68 4.14 -10.70
N ALA A 143 3.12 3.00 -10.17
CA ALA A 143 3.32 2.87 -8.74
C ALA A 143 4.47 3.74 -8.24
N THR A 144 5.53 3.88 -9.04
CA THR A 144 6.69 4.71 -8.68
C THR A 144 6.33 6.19 -8.71
N ILE A 145 5.73 6.66 -9.80
CA ILE A 145 5.37 8.08 -9.92
C ILE A 145 4.28 8.46 -8.92
N SER A 146 3.35 7.55 -8.63
CA SER A 146 2.43 7.72 -7.51
C SER A 146 3.20 7.84 -6.20
N GLY A 147 4.13 6.95 -5.90
CA GLY A 147 4.98 7.07 -4.70
C GLY A 147 5.61 8.46 -4.53
N LEU A 148 6.18 9.02 -5.60
CA LEU A 148 6.81 10.34 -5.61
C LEU A 148 5.79 11.48 -5.46
N ILE A 149 4.70 11.47 -6.23
CA ILE A 149 3.62 12.46 -6.12
C ILE A 149 3.03 12.43 -4.70
N GLY A 150 2.81 11.25 -4.15
CA GLY A 150 2.25 11.05 -2.81
C GLY A 150 3.10 11.65 -1.69
N MET A 151 4.42 11.75 -1.86
CA MET A 151 5.29 12.41 -0.87
C MET A 151 4.97 13.90 -0.71
N ALA A 152 4.50 14.57 -1.77
CA ALA A 152 4.09 15.96 -1.72
C ALA A 152 2.57 16.11 -1.50
N VAL A 153 1.77 15.31 -2.20
CA VAL A 153 0.30 15.45 -2.22
C VAL A 153 -0.35 14.95 -0.94
N THR A 154 0.13 13.86 -0.34
CA THR A 154 -0.49 13.31 0.89
C THR A 154 -0.46 14.32 2.05
N PRO A 155 0.69 14.94 2.39
CA PRO A 155 0.73 15.95 3.46
C PRO A 155 -0.19 17.15 3.18
N VAL A 156 -0.28 17.58 1.91
CA VAL A 156 -1.16 18.70 1.51
C VAL A 156 -2.63 18.34 1.69
N LEU A 157 -3.07 17.18 1.18
CA LEU A 157 -4.44 16.70 1.35
C LEU A 157 -4.81 16.55 2.82
N MET A 158 -3.91 15.99 3.63
CA MET A 158 -4.09 15.88 5.07
C MET A 158 -4.19 17.25 5.74
N GLY A 159 -3.31 18.19 5.38
CA GLY A 159 -3.33 19.55 5.88
C GLY A 159 -4.66 20.24 5.62
N LEU A 160 -5.23 20.09 4.42
CA LEU A 160 -6.54 20.64 4.06
C LEU A 160 -7.66 20.13 4.96
N VAL A 161 -7.74 18.81 5.19
CA VAL A 161 -8.79 18.21 6.04
C VAL A 161 -8.61 18.55 7.52
N ILE A 162 -7.38 18.56 8.01
CA ILE A 162 -7.07 18.93 9.40
C ILE A 162 -7.41 20.41 9.65
N SER A 163 -7.03 21.30 8.73
CA SER A 163 -7.36 22.73 8.79
C SER A 163 -8.85 22.99 8.69
N ALA A 164 -9.58 22.26 7.84
CA ALA A 164 -11.05 22.34 7.77
C ALA A 164 -11.74 21.91 9.09
N SER A 165 -11.05 21.12 9.92
CA SER A 165 -11.54 20.70 11.24
C SER A 165 -11.18 21.69 12.36
N GLY A 166 -10.55 22.83 12.04
CA GLY A 166 -10.14 23.85 13.00
C GLY A 166 -8.79 23.59 13.69
N ALA A 167 -8.08 22.52 13.31
CA ALA A 167 -6.76 22.20 13.83
C ALA A 167 -5.65 22.68 12.87
N ALA A 168 -4.53 23.14 13.43
CA ALA A 168 -3.38 23.51 12.61
C ALA A 168 -2.47 22.30 12.39
N MET A 169 -2.12 22.03 11.12
CA MET A 169 -1.06 21.08 10.77
C MET A 169 0.20 21.86 10.37
N PRO A 170 1.37 21.60 10.96
CA PRO A 170 2.62 22.22 10.53
C PRO A 170 3.08 21.62 9.19
N LEU A 171 2.41 22.00 8.09
CA LEU A 171 2.59 21.44 6.76
C LEU A 171 4.05 21.51 6.28
N GLY A 172 4.76 22.61 6.57
CA GLY A 172 6.18 22.74 6.25
C GLY A 172 7.04 21.65 6.90
N LYS A 173 6.85 21.41 8.22
CA LYS A 173 7.58 20.34 8.93
C LYS A 173 7.22 18.96 8.39
N ALA A 174 5.94 18.74 8.06
CA ALA A 174 5.48 17.50 7.45
C ALA A 174 6.15 17.23 6.09
N LEU A 175 6.14 18.22 5.19
CA LEU A 175 6.78 18.13 3.87
C LEU A 175 8.29 17.92 3.99
N THR A 176 8.98 18.68 4.86
CA THR A 176 10.40 18.50 5.10
C THR A 176 10.71 17.13 5.70
N GLY A 177 9.92 16.64 6.65
CA GLY A 177 10.11 15.31 7.24
C GLY A 177 9.95 14.20 6.21
N VAL A 178 8.92 14.27 5.36
CA VAL A 178 8.73 13.31 4.26
C VAL A 178 9.85 13.42 3.23
N ALA A 179 10.28 14.63 2.90
CA ALA A 179 11.39 14.85 1.98
C ALA A 179 12.69 14.24 2.51
N LEU A 180 13.01 14.43 3.79
CA LEU A 180 14.23 13.90 4.40
C LEU A 180 14.18 12.38 4.58
N GLN A 181 13.04 11.81 4.97
CA GLN A 181 12.95 10.38 5.28
C GLN A 181 12.72 9.51 4.04
N LEU A 182 12.00 10.00 3.03
CA LEU A 182 11.60 9.19 1.86
C LEU A 182 12.23 9.69 0.56
N LEU A 183 12.11 11.00 0.27
CA LEU A 183 12.54 11.55 -1.01
C LEU A 183 14.07 11.63 -1.13
N LEU A 184 14.76 12.07 -0.08
CA LEU A 184 16.21 12.21 -0.06
C LEU A 184 16.90 10.86 -0.23
N PRO A 185 16.59 9.79 0.54
CA PRO A 185 17.20 8.48 0.31
C PRO A 185 16.93 7.96 -1.10
N PHE A 186 15.71 8.14 -1.61
CA PHE A 186 15.37 7.78 -2.98
C PHE A 186 16.22 8.53 -4.01
N ALA A 187 16.37 9.85 -3.86
CA ALA A 187 17.18 10.67 -4.74
C ALA A 187 18.66 10.26 -4.72
N LEU A 188 19.20 10.00 -3.53
CA LEU A 188 20.56 9.47 -3.37
C LEU A 188 20.73 8.12 -4.06
N GLY A 189 19.73 7.23 -3.94
CA GLY A 189 19.70 5.97 -4.66
C GLY A 189 19.72 6.14 -6.18
N GLN A 190 18.90 7.06 -6.70
CA GLN A 190 18.89 7.41 -8.13
C GLN A 190 20.22 7.98 -8.62
N LEU A 191 20.87 8.84 -7.83
CA LEU A 191 22.19 9.39 -8.16
C LEU A 191 23.26 8.30 -8.20
N LEU A 192 23.20 7.32 -7.28
CA LEU A 192 24.16 6.21 -7.23
C LEU A 192 23.86 5.08 -8.22
N ARG A 193 22.68 5.11 -8.86
CA ARG A 193 22.24 4.08 -9.81
C ARG A 193 23.27 3.71 -10.88
N PRO A 194 24.00 4.63 -11.54
CA PRO A 194 24.98 4.25 -12.56
C PRO A 194 26.06 3.29 -12.05
N LEU A 195 26.36 3.34 -10.74
CA LEU A 195 27.36 2.50 -10.10
C LEU A 195 26.78 1.15 -9.62
N ILE A 196 25.62 1.18 -8.96
CA ILE A 196 25.07 0.00 -8.27
C ILE A 196 23.88 -0.65 -8.98
N GLY A 197 23.22 0.04 -9.91
CA GLY A 197 21.97 -0.39 -10.54
C GLY A 197 22.08 -1.73 -11.28
N GLY A 198 23.20 -1.96 -12.00
CA GLY A 198 23.46 -3.24 -12.67
C GLY A 198 23.71 -4.41 -11.70
N TRP A 199 24.26 -4.13 -10.52
CA TRP A 199 24.39 -5.14 -9.46
C TRP A 199 23.05 -5.42 -8.79
N LEU A 200 22.23 -4.39 -8.51
CA LEU A 200 20.88 -4.54 -7.95
C LEU A 200 19.98 -5.34 -8.89
N ALA A 201 20.02 -5.05 -10.20
CA ALA A 201 19.23 -5.76 -11.21
C ALA A 201 19.53 -7.27 -11.21
N ARG A 202 20.80 -7.64 -11.04
CA ARG A 202 21.24 -9.05 -10.93
C ARG A 202 20.83 -9.70 -9.60
N ARG A 203 20.63 -8.91 -8.53
CA ARG A 203 20.25 -9.37 -7.19
C ARG A 203 18.84 -8.94 -6.77
N LYS A 204 17.92 -8.84 -7.73
CA LYS A 204 16.54 -8.39 -7.50
C LYS A 204 15.81 -9.21 -6.44
N GLN A 205 16.06 -10.52 -6.36
CA GLN A 205 15.48 -11.41 -5.35
C GLN A 205 15.89 -11.03 -3.91
N ILE A 206 17.15 -10.65 -3.70
CA ILE A 206 17.64 -10.23 -2.38
C ILE A 206 17.02 -8.89 -2.00
N THR A 207 16.99 -7.95 -2.95
CA THR A 207 16.38 -6.62 -2.76
C THR A 207 14.89 -6.74 -2.41
N ASN A 208 14.14 -7.61 -3.09
CA ASN A 208 12.73 -7.87 -2.81
C ASN A 208 12.51 -8.52 -1.43
N LYS A 209 13.36 -9.47 -1.03
CA LYS A 209 13.28 -10.07 0.31
C LYS A 209 13.55 -9.04 1.40
N PHE A 210 14.53 -8.16 1.16
CA PHE A 210 14.84 -7.07 2.08
C PHE A 210 13.67 -6.08 2.22
N ASP A 211 13.09 -5.62 1.10
CA ASP A 211 11.89 -4.78 1.07
C ASP A 211 10.73 -5.41 1.87
N ARG A 212 10.39 -6.67 1.55
CA ARG A 212 9.36 -7.42 2.28
C ARG A 212 9.67 -7.55 3.78
N GLY A 213 10.92 -7.81 4.15
CA GLY A 213 11.35 -7.91 5.55
C GLY A 213 11.17 -6.61 6.32
N VAL A 214 11.54 -5.48 5.72
CA VAL A 214 11.32 -4.15 6.31
C VAL A 214 9.83 -3.85 6.44
N ILE A 215 9.01 -4.17 5.45
CA ILE A 215 7.54 -4.00 5.53
C ILE A 215 6.97 -4.82 6.69
N VAL A 216 7.36 -6.09 6.84
CA VAL A 216 6.92 -6.93 7.96
C VAL A 216 7.33 -6.31 9.30
N LEU A 217 8.57 -5.82 9.42
CA LEU A 217 9.05 -5.17 10.64
C LEU A 217 8.27 -3.89 10.96
N ILE A 218 7.93 -3.09 9.95
CA ILE A 218 7.11 -1.89 10.09
C ILE A 218 5.72 -2.25 10.60
N VAL A 219 5.08 -3.25 10.00
CA VAL A 219 3.75 -3.72 10.43
C VAL A 219 3.81 -4.25 11.85
N TYR A 220 4.76 -5.14 12.14
CA TYR A 220 4.99 -5.68 13.48
C TYR A 220 5.13 -4.56 14.52
N SER A 221 6.06 -3.63 14.30
CA SER A 221 6.30 -2.50 15.20
C SER A 221 5.06 -1.61 15.36
N SER A 222 4.31 -1.37 14.28
CA SER A 222 3.08 -0.55 14.33
C SER A 222 1.96 -1.21 15.14
N PHE A 223 1.79 -2.54 15.01
CA PHE A 223 0.83 -3.29 15.81
C PHE A 223 1.27 -3.40 17.29
N CYS A 224 2.58 -3.54 17.54
CA CYS A 224 3.13 -3.48 18.90
C CYS A 224 2.83 -2.11 19.54
N ASP A 225 3.10 -1.01 18.83
CA ASP A 225 2.81 0.34 19.30
C ASP A 225 1.33 0.55 19.57
N ALA A 226 0.45 0.11 18.66
CA ALA A 226 -0.99 0.20 18.85
C ALA A 226 -1.49 -0.62 20.04
N THR A 227 -0.94 -1.81 20.25
CA THR A 227 -1.28 -2.69 21.36
C THR A 227 -0.79 -2.14 22.70
N ALA A 228 0.47 -1.68 22.75
CA ALA A 228 1.07 -1.06 23.93
C ALA A 228 0.38 0.26 24.29
N ALA A 229 -0.13 1.00 23.30
CA ALA A 229 -0.95 2.20 23.51
C ALA A 229 -2.37 1.87 24.02
N GLY A 230 -2.74 0.59 24.18
CA GLY A 230 -4.02 0.18 24.73
C GLY A 230 -5.21 0.28 23.76
N LEU A 231 -4.97 0.32 22.45
CA LEU A 231 -6.00 0.47 21.42
C LEU A 231 -7.19 -0.49 21.62
N TRP A 232 -6.89 -1.74 21.99
CA TRP A 232 -7.89 -2.82 22.13
C TRP A 232 -8.82 -2.65 23.34
N HIS A 233 -8.40 -1.89 24.34
CA HIS A 233 -9.17 -1.62 25.55
C HIS A 233 -9.79 -0.22 25.53
N GLN A 234 -9.12 0.76 24.91
CA GLN A 234 -9.58 2.15 24.84
C GLN A 234 -10.76 2.35 23.88
N TYR A 235 -10.84 1.55 22.81
CA TYR A 235 -11.90 1.67 21.81
C TYR A 235 -12.90 0.52 21.91
N ARG A 236 -14.19 0.84 21.76
CA ARG A 236 -15.25 -0.17 21.71
C ARG A 236 -15.02 -1.09 20.52
N TRP A 237 -15.36 -2.37 20.67
CA TRP A 237 -15.29 -3.36 19.59
C TRP A 237 -16.03 -2.91 18.32
N GLN A 238 -17.08 -2.10 18.49
CA GLN A 238 -17.84 -1.47 17.41
C GLN A 238 -16.97 -0.57 16.52
N THR A 239 -16.03 0.18 17.09
CA THR A 239 -15.11 1.04 16.33
C THR A 239 -14.19 0.19 15.48
N ILE A 240 -13.63 -0.90 16.05
CA ILE A 240 -12.77 -1.84 15.32
C ILE A 240 -13.55 -2.51 14.19
N ALA A 241 -14.78 -2.98 14.47
CA ALA A 241 -15.65 -3.55 13.45
C ALA A 241 -15.99 -2.54 12.34
N ALA A 242 -16.22 -1.27 12.69
CA ALA A 242 -16.43 -0.21 11.71
C ALA A 242 -15.19 0.02 10.83
N VAL A 243 -13.97 -0.02 11.39
CA VAL A 243 -12.73 0.08 10.60
C VAL A 243 -12.64 -1.07 9.59
N MET A 244 -12.89 -2.30 10.04
CA MET A 244 -12.86 -3.49 9.20
C MET A 244 -13.88 -3.38 8.06
N ALA A 245 -15.11 -2.99 8.38
CA ALA A 245 -16.18 -2.82 7.41
C ALA A 245 -15.86 -1.70 6.41
N LEU A 246 -15.42 -0.52 6.87
CA LEU A 246 -15.08 0.60 6.01
C LEU A 246 -13.92 0.26 5.08
N ALA A 247 -12.86 -0.38 5.57
CA ALA A 247 -11.73 -0.79 4.74
C ALA A 247 -12.16 -1.82 3.67
N ALA A 248 -13.01 -2.79 4.04
CA ALA A 248 -13.51 -3.79 3.10
C ALA A 248 -14.44 -3.18 2.03
N VAL A 249 -15.37 -2.31 2.44
CA VAL A 249 -16.28 -1.60 1.53
C VAL A 249 -15.48 -0.68 0.60
N LEU A 250 -14.55 0.10 1.14
CA LEU A 250 -13.68 0.97 0.35
C LEU A 250 -12.93 0.16 -0.71
N LEU A 251 -12.30 -0.95 -0.32
CA LEU A 251 -11.57 -1.83 -1.23
C LEU A 251 -12.48 -2.40 -2.33
N PHE A 252 -13.67 -2.87 -1.96
CA PHE A 252 -14.62 -3.43 -2.92
C PHE A 252 -15.09 -2.36 -3.92
N VAL A 253 -15.45 -1.18 -3.42
CA VAL A 253 -15.91 -0.05 -4.24
C VAL A 253 -14.81 0.39 -5.22
N VAL A 254 -13.58 0.60 -4.76
CA VAL A 254 -12.49 1.08 -5.63
C VAL A 254 -11.98 0.02 -6.60
N LEU A 255 -11.96 -1.26 -6.22
CA LEU A 255 -11.68 -2.34 -7.17
C LEU A 255 -12.77 -2.45 -8.23
N GLY A 256 -14.04 -2.37 -7.83
CA GLY A 256 -15.18 -2.38 -8.75
C GLY A 256 -15.14 -1.19 -9.69
N ALA A 257 -14.98 0.01 -9.17
CA ALA A 257 -14.92 1.25 -9.93
C ALA A 257 -13.73 1.26 -10.91
N THR A 258 -12.53 0.90 -10.46
CA THR A 258 -11.36 0.85 -11.36
C THR A 258 -11.56 -0.17 -12.48
N THR A 259 -12.13 -1.34 -12.19
CA THR A 259 -12.39 -2.38 -13.20
C THR A 259 -13.44 -1.92 -14.22
N VAL A 260 -14.57 -1.39 -13.75
CA VAL A 260 -15.66 -0.94 -14.62
C VAL A 260 -15.22 0.22 -15.50
N VAL A 261 -14.54 1.22 -14.93
CA VAL A 261 -14.10 2.40 -15.69
C VAL A 261 -12.99 2.03 -16.68
N ALA A 262 -12.02 1.19 -16.30
CA ALA A 262 -10.96 0.74 -17.23
C ALA A 262 -11.56 0.01 -18.45
N ARG A 263 -12.55 -0.87 -18.23
CA ARG A 263 -13.26 -1.57 -19.32
C ARG A 263 -14.08 -0.62 -20.19
N ARG A 264 -14.78 0.34 -19.59
CA ARG A 264 -15.56 1.35 -20.34
C ARG A 264 -14.68 2.27 -21.18
N LEU A 265 -13.47 2.55 -20.72
CA LEU A 265 -12.47 3.29 -21.49
C LEU A 265 -11.80 2.43 -22.58
N GLY A 266 -12.17 1.15 -22.70
CA GLY A 266 -11.68 0.26 -23.74
C GLY A 266 -10.24 -0.18 -23.55
N PHE A 267 -9.72 -0.22 -22.31
CA PHE A 267 -8.36 -0.67 -22.06
C PHE A 267 -8.21 -2.14 -22.51
N PRO A 268 -7.13 -2.50 -23.23
CA PRO A 268 -6.80 -3.90 -23.43
C PRO A 268 -6.55 -4.56 -22.07
N VAL A 269 -6.77 -5.87 -21.97
CA VAL A 269 -6.69 -6.60 -20.69
C VAL A 269 -5.33 -6.41 -20.02
N GLU A 270 -4.27 -6.33 -20.83
CA GLU A 270 -2.90 -6.10 -20.38
C GLU A 270 -2.75 -4.78 -19.63
N ASP A 271 -3.48 -3.73 -20.01
CA ASP A 271 -3.48 -2.42 -19.36
C ASP A 271 -4.58 -2.26 -18.30
N GLU A 272 -5.71 -2.99 -18.43
CA GLU A 272 -6.73 -3.08 -17.39
C GLU A 272 -6.12 -3.59 -16.07
N ILE A 273 -5.26 -4.61 -16.14
CA ILE A 273 -4.64 -5.22 -14.96
C ILE A 273 -3.86 -4.21 -14.11
N PRO A 274 -2.86 -3.46 -14.64
CA PRO A 274 -2.20 -2.41 -13.87
C PRO A 274 -3.11 -1.24 -13.56
N ALA A 275 -4.12 -0.92 -14.39
CA ALA A 275 -5.10 0.11 -14.07
C ALA A 275 -5.85 -0.21 -12.77
N VAL A 276 -6.35 -1.45 -12.66
CA VAL A 276 -7.05 -1.95 -11.47
C VAL A 276 -6.09 -2.10 -10.30
N PHE A 277 -4.94 -2.73 -10.49
CA PHE A 277 -4.03 -3.02 -9.38
C PHE A 277 -3.29 -1.81 -8.85
N CYS A 278 -2.82 -0.91 -9.70
CA CYS A 278 -2.19 0.33 -9.24
C CYS A 278 -3.24 1.35 -8.81
N GLY A 279 -4.39 1.42 -9.49
CA GLY A 279 -5.45 2.39 -9.18
C GLY A 279 -6.16 2.11 -7.86
N SER A 280 -6.24 0.85 -7.41
CA SER A 280 -6.98 0.47 -6.20
C SER A 280 -6.12 0.22 -4.96
N LYS A 281 -4.80 0.03 -5.09
CA LYS A 281 -3.93 -0.29 -3.94
C LYS A 281 -3.38 0.94 -3.25
N LYS A 282 -3.10 0.80 -1.95
CA LYS A 282 -2.48 1.83 -1.10
C LYS A 282 -1.22 1.30 -0.43
N SER A 283 -0.17 2.13 -0.42
CA SER A 283 1.18 1.75 0.02
C SER A 283 1.36 1.85 1.52
N LEU A 284 1.52 0.69 2.17
CA LEU A 284 1.92 0.61 3.57
C LEU A 284 3.38 1.05 3.75
N ALA A 285 4.27 0.69 2.82
CA ALA A 285 5.68 1.06 2.84
C ALA A 285 5.90 2.58 2.82
N ASN A 286 5.05 3.32 2.10
CA ASN A 286 5.07 4.78 2.11
C ASN A 286 4.24 5.34 3.27
N GLY A 287 3.09 4.71 3.55
CA GLY A 287 2.10 5.23 4.48
C GLY A 287 2.51 5.20 5.94
N ILE A 288 3.12 4.14 6.45
CA ILE A 288 3.50 4.12 7.87
C ILE A 288 4.59 5.16 8.19
N PRO A 289 5.67 5.31 7.41
CA PRO A 289 6.63 6.39 7.63
C PRO A 289 5.99 7.77 7.55
N MET A 290 5.12 8.01 6.55
CA MET A 290 4.37 9.26 6.46
C MET A 290 3.50 9.48 7.69
N ALA A 291 2.76 8.47 8.17
CA ALA A 291 1.93 8.59 9.37
C ALA A 291 2.77 8.99 10.59
N LYS A 292 3.94 8.37 10.77
CA LYS A 292 4.86 8.70 11.86
C LYS A 292 5.39 10.13 11.77
N ILE A 293 5.44 10.75 10.60
CA ILE A 293 5.82 12.17 10.39
C ILE A 293 4.62 13.12 10.54
N LEU A 294 3.48 12.76 9.96
CA LEU A 294 2.29 13.63 9.89
C LEU A 294 1.55 13.70 11.22
N PHE A 295 1.57 12.61 11.98
CA PHE A 295 0.86 12.47 13.25
C PHE A 295 1.82 12.30 14.43
N VAL A 296 3.02 12.90 14.33
CA VAL A 296 4.00 12.90 15.43
C VAL A 296 3.33 13.38 16.72
N GLY A 297 3.45 12.58 17.78
CA GLY A 297 2.92 12.93 19.10
C GLY A 297 1.40 12.82 19.22
N HIS A 298 0.68 12.38 18.19
CA HIS A 298 -0.76 12.17 18.27
C HIS A 298 -1.07 10.95 19.16
N PRO A 299 -1.88 11.09 20.22
CA PRO A 299 -2.14 10.00 21.17
C PRO A 299 -2.84 8.81 20.49
N ALA A 300 -3.67 9.09 19.48
CA ALA A 300 -4.39 8.08 18.72
C ALA A 300 -3.65 7.59 17.45
N LEU A 301 -2.31 7.65 17.40
CA LEU A 301 -1.52 7.21 16.22
C LEU A 301 -1.92 5.79 15.77
N GLY A 302 -2.13 4.87 16.72
CA GLY A 302 -2.58 3.50 16.43
C GLY A 302 -3.93 3.45 15.69
N LEU A 303 -4.89 4.30 16.07
CA LEU A 303 -6.20 4.36 15.41
C LEU A 303 -6.12 5.00 14.02
N LEU A 304 -5.25 6.02 13.86
CA LEU A 304 -5.03 6.69 12.58
C LEU A 304 -4.44 5.74 11.51
N VAL A 305 -3.53 4.85 11.90
CA VAL A 305 -2.90 3.89 10.97
C VAL A 305 -3.72 2.61 10.78
N LEU A 306 -4.66 2.31 11.67
CA LEU A 306 -5.41 1.05 11.65
C LEU A 306 -6.16 0.80 10.33
N PRO A 307 -6.90 1.77 9.73
CA PRO A 307 -7.54 1.57 8.44
C PRO A 307 -6.57 1.14 7.34
N LEU A 308 -5.36 1.72 7.32
CA LEU A 308 -4.31 1.35 6.38
C LEU A 308 -3.83 -0.08 6.59
N LEU A 309 -3.57 -0.48 7.83
CA LEU A 309 -3.11 -1.83 8.17
C LEU A 309 -4.13 -2.88 7.72
N VAL A 310 -5.42 -2.63 7.99
CA VAL A 310 -6.53 -3.51 7.60
C VAL A 310 -6.69 -3.54 6.08
N TYR A 311 -6.77 -2.37 5.44
CA TYR A 311 -6.92 -2.27 3.99
C TYR A 311 -5.78 -2.98 3.25
N HIS A 312 -4.55 -2.81 3.75
CA HIS A 312 -3.39 -3.46 3.16
C HIS A 312 -3.49 -5.00 3.19
N GLN A 313 -3.99 -5.56 4.29
CA GLN A 313 -4.14 -7.01 4.39
C GLN A 313 -5.25 -7.53 3.46
N LEU A 314 -6.38 -6.81 3.41
CA LEU A 314 -7.49 -7.14 2.52
C LEU A 314 -7.10 -7.03 1.04
N GLN A 315 -6.43 -5.94 0.64
CA GLN A 315 -6.02 -5.75 -0.76
C GLN A 315 -5.05 -6.85 -1.21
N LEU A 316 -4.16 -7.34 -0.34
CA LEU A 316 -3.23 -8.41 -0.70
C LEU A 316 -3.95 -9.71 -1.02
N ILE A 317 -4.92 -10.10 -0.17
CA ILE A 317 -5.71 -11.32 -0.33
C ILE A 317 -6.63 -11.21 -1.56
N VAL A 318 -7.39 -10.12 -1.66
CA VAL A 318 -8.36 -9.97 -2.75
C VAL A 318 -7.65 -9.85 -4.10
N CYS A 319 -6.59 -9.04 -4.18
CA CYS A 319 -5.89 -8.85 -5.44
C CYS A 319 -5.04 -10.07 -5.84
N SER A 320 -4.58 -10.91 -4.92
CA SER A 320 -3.91 -12.17 -5.30
C SER A 320 -4.89 -13.10 -6.00
N VAL A 321 -6.10 -13.27 -5.43
CA VAL A 321 -7.18 -14.07 -6.04
C VAL A 321 -7.57 -13.50 -7.41
N MET A 322 -7.71 -12.18 -7.53
CA MET A 322 -7.99 -11.54 -8.82
C MET A 322 -6.87 -11.77 -9.84
N ALA A 323 -5.60 -11.65 -9.43
CA ALA A 323 -4.47 -11.85 -10.30
C ALA A 323 -4.37 -13.31 -10.79
N SER A 324 -4.66 -14.30 -9.93
CA SER A 324 -4.79 -15.70 -10.35
C SER A 324 -5.90 -15.89 -11.38
N ARG A 325 -7.06 -15.24 -11.20
CA ARG A 325 -8.16 -15.29 -12.18
C ARG A 325 -7.77 -14.65 -13.52
N TYR A 326 -7.10 -13.49 -13.51
CA TYR A 326 -6.60 -12.87 -14.73
C TYR A 326 -5.59 -13.77 -15.46
N ALA A 327 -4.75 -14.52 -14.74
CA ALA A 327 -3.78 -15.44 -15.33
C ALA A 327 -4.44 -16.64 -16.03
N MET A 328 -5.61 -17.08 -15.54
CA MET A 328 -6.37 -18.19 -16.13
C MET A 328 -7.08 -17.84 -17.45
N ARG A 329 -7.11 -16.56 -17.86
CA ARG A 329 -7.74 -16.14 -19.13
C ARG A 329 -7.14 -16.84 -20.36
N GLU A 330 -5.82 -17.02 -20.38
CA GLU A 330 -5.11 -17.67 -21.49
C GLU A 330 -5.30 -19.19 -21.50
N SER A 331 -5.49 -19.85 -20.35
CA SER A 331 -5.74 -21.30 -20.33
C SER A 331 -7.07 -21.67 -21.01
N VAL A 332 -8.06 -20.76 -20.96
CA VAL A 332 -9.35 -20.94 -21.63
C VAL A 332 -9.24 -20.64 -23.13
N GLN A 333 -8.53 -19.57 -23.52
CA GLN A 333 -8.29 -19.25 -24.95
C GLN A 333 -7.42 -20.28 -25.69
N ARG A 334 -6.43 -20.90 -25.03
CA ARG A 334 -5.61 -21.97 -25.66
C ARG A 334 -6.33 -23.31 -25.79
N GLN A 335 -7.42 -23.51 -25.05
CA GLN A 335 -8.25 -24.72 -25.11
C GLN A 335 -9.44 -24.60 -26.06
N ASP A 336 -9.70 -23.43 -26.64
CA ASP A 336 -10.69 -23.28 -27.71
C ASP A 336 -10.08 -23.72 -29.06
N PRO A 337 -10.50 -24.86 -29.64
CA PRO A 337 -9.98 -25.32 -30.92
C PRO A 337 -10.29 -24.37 -32.09
N ARG A 338 -11.20 -23.40 -31.93
CA ARG A 338 -11.51 -22.38 -32.95
C ARG A 338 -10.45 -21.28 -33.06
N ALA A 339 -9.59 -21.10 -32.06
CA ALA A 339 -8.51 -20.12 -32.08
C ALA A 339 -7.24 -20.63 -32.82
N ARG A 340 -7.27 -21.86 -33.35
CA ARG A 340 -6.19 -22.47 -34.15
C ARG A 340 -6.46 -22.45 -35.66
N ALA A 341 -7.60 -21.91 -36.10
CA ALA A 341 -7.98 -21.80 -37.50
C ALA A 341 -7.70 -20.40 -38.04
#